data_AF-A0A1B9KXA3-F1
#
_entry.id   AF-A0A1B9KXA3-F1
#
_cell.length_a   1.000
_cell.length_b   1.000
_cell.length_c   1.000
_cell.angle_alpha   90.00
_cell.angle_beta   90.00
_cell.angle_gamma   90.00
#
_symmetry.space_group_name_H-M   'P 1'
#
loop_
_entity.id
_entity.type
_entity.pdbx_description
1 polymer ?
#
loop_
_entity_poly.entity_id
_entity_poly.type
_entity_poly.pdbx_seq_one_letter_code
_entity_poly.pdbx_strand_id
1 'polypeptide(L)' 'MKLIVDNRSCQHCVKMITKAINDIDPNAKVTVDLTKREVDIENSSISQEAAITAVNEAGYEFVRTAY' A
#
# COMPACT_ATOMS: atom_id res chain seq x y z
N MET A 1 -1.31 -7.98 6.03
CA MET A 1 -0.78 -8.44 4.74
C MET A 1 0.34 -7.52 4.30
N LYS A 2 1.30 -8.02 3.51
CA LYS A 2 2.52 -7.27 3.14
C LYS A 2 2.64 -7.09 1.64
N LEU A 3 3.04 -5.89 1.26
CA LEU A 3 2.98 -5.41 -0.10
C LEU A 3 4.30 -4.71 -0.46
N ILE A 4 5.03 -5.14 -1.50
CA ILE A 4 6.30 -4.52 -1.89
C ILE A 4 6.08 -3.47 -2.99
N VAL A 5 6.54 -2.25 -2.71
CA VAL A 5 6.45 -1.10 -3.61
C VAL A 5 7.82 -0.78 -4.20
N ASP A 6 8.06 -1.15 -5.45
CA ASP A 6 9.25 -0.67 -6.16
C ASP A 6 8.90 0.67 -6.80
N ASN A 7 8.96 1.75 -6.02
CA ASN A 7 8.94 3.08 -6.60
C ASN A 7 10.31 3.74 -6.45
N ARG A 8 10.74 4.39 -7.53
CA ARG A 8 11.95 5.21 -7.56
C ARG A 8 11.68 6.48 -6.74
N SER A 9 11.85 6.34 -5.43
CA SER A 9 11.97 7.39 -4.39
C SER A 9 11.14 8.67 -4.59
N CYS A 10 9.90 8.68 -4.08
CA CYS A 10 9.22 9.93 -3.75
C CYS A 10 8.43 9.74 -2.44
N GLN A 11 8.73 10.55 -1.41
CA GLN A 11 8.03 10.55 -0.11
C GLN A 11 6.50 10.73 -0.22
N HIS A 12 5.99 11.11 -1.39
CA HIS A 12 4.56 11.17 -1.71
C HIS A 12 3.87 9.81 -1.83
N CYS A 13 4.61 8.72 -2.10
CA CYS A 13 4.03 7.37 -2.20
C CYS A 13 3.32 6.96 -0.92
N VAL A 14 3.99 7.13 0.22
CA VAL A 14 3.52 6.63 1.52
C VAL A 14 2.15 7.20 1.83
N LYS A 15 2.02 8.53 1.75
CA LYS A 15 0.76 9.21 2.07
C LYS A 15 -0.37 8.81 1.12
N MET A 16 -0.06 8.65 -0.17
CA MET A 16 -1.07 8.29 -1.16
C MET A 16 -1.52 6.84 -1.00
N ILE A 17 -0.60 5.90 -0.75
CA ILE A 17 -0.91 4.49 -0.49
C ILE A 17 -1.76 4.37 0.77
N THR A 18 -1.31 4.97 1.89
CA THR A 18 -2.09 4.98 3.13
C THR A 18 -3.47 5.57 2.91
N LYS A 19 -3.56 6.68 2.17
CA LYS A 19 -4.84 7.32 1.86
C LYS A 19 -5.74 6.44 0.99
N ALA A 20 -5.23 5.84 -0.09
CA ALA A 20 -6.02 4.98 -0.98
C ALA A 20 -6.59 3.77 -0.24
N ILE A 21 -5.77 3.15 0.62
CA ILE A 21 -6.21 2.03 1.46
C ILE A 21 -7.24 2.49 2.50
N ASN A 22 -7.04 3.64 3.15
CA ASN A 22 -7.99 4.19 4.12
C ASN A 22 -9.30 4.67 3.47
N ASP A 23 -9.27 5.03 2.19
CA ASP A 23 -10.47 5.42 1.43
C ASP A 23 -11.41 4.23 1.24
N ILE A 24 -10.83 3.03 1.04
CA ILE A 24 -11.58 1.77 0.95
C ILE A 24 -11.94 1.24 2.34
N ASP A 25 -10.99 1.24 3.26
CA ASP A 25 -11.18 0.77 4.63
C ASP A 25 -10.55 1.75 5.63
N PRO A 26 -11.34 2.65 6.24
CA PRO A 26 -10.83 3.63 7.19
C PRO A 26 -10.33 3.01 8.50
N ASN A 27 -10.58 1.72 8.75
CA ASN A 27 -10.05 1.01 9.93
C ASN A 27 -8.70 0.34 9.64
N ALA A 28 -8.27 0.32 8.37
CA ALA A 28 -7.03 -0.29 7.94
C ALA A 28 -5.83 0.49 8.46
N LYS A 29 -4.98 -0.19 9.23
CA LYS A 29 -3.73 0.36 9.72
C LYS A 29 -2.63 0.08 8.71
N VAL A 30 -2.20 1.12 8.01
CA VAL A 30 -1.16 1.03 6.97
C VAL A 30 0.16 1.56 7.50
N THR A 31 1.18 0.71 7.50
CA THR A 31 2.55 1.04 7.89
C THR A 31 3.45 0.88 6.67
N VAL A 32 4.17 1.92 6.28
CA VAL A 32 5.10 1.84 5.14
C VAL A 32 6.54 1.91 5.62
N ASP A 33 7.29 0.84 5.38
CA ASP A 33 8.72 0.76 5.60
C ASP A 33 9.46 1.09 4.29
N LEU A 34 9.95 2.32 4.18
CA LEU A 34 10.72 2.77 3.01
C LEU A 34 12.12 2.14 2.92
N THR A 35 12.66 1.67 4.05
CA THR A 35 13.98 1.01 4.11
C THR A 35 13.92 -0.34 3.42
N LYS A 36 12.83 -1.08 3.67
CA LYS A 36 12.55 -2.38 3.05
C LYS A 36 11.68 -2.30 1.80
N ARG A 37 11.09 -1.12 1.54
CA ARG A 37 10.12 -0.87 0.47
C ARG A 37 8.87 -1.74 0.61
N GLU A 38 8.43 -1.94 1.85
CA GLU A 38 7.27 -2.76 2.20
C GLU A 38 6.15 -1.90 2.76
N VAL A 39 4.93 -2.26 2.44
CA VAL A 39 3.68 -1.71 2.95
C VAL A 39 3.00 -2.83 3.73
N ASP A 40 2.89 -2.66 5.04
CA ASP A 40 2.17 -3.56 5.91
C ASP A 40 0.77 -2.99 6.17
N ILE A 41 -0.25 -3.80 5.91
CA ILE A 41 -1.65 -3.46 6.14
C ILE A 41 -2.19 -4.40 7.20
N GLU A 42 -2.51 -3.85 8.36
CA GLU A 42 -3.09 -4.55 9.52
C GLU A 42 -4.55 -4.12 9.72
N ASN A 43 -5.33 -4.99 10.40
CA ASN A 43 -6.70 -4.69 10.81
C ASN A 43 -7.60 -4.20 9.65
N SER A 44 -7.44 -4.81 8.49
CA SER A 44 -8.25 -4.49 7.32
C SER A 44 -9.00 -5.70 6.81
N SER A 45 -10.21 -5.45 6.31
CA SER A 45 -11.04 -6.46 5.64
C SER A 45 -10.87 -6.44 4.11
N ILE A 46 -9.99 -5.58 3.56
CA ILE A 46 -9.71 -5.56 2.13
C ILE A 46 -8.88 -6.77 1.72
N SER A 47 -9.24 -7.34 0.57
CA SER A 47 -8.43 -8.36 -0.08
C SER A 47 -7.14 -7.76 -0.64
N GLN A 48 -6.12 -8.59 -0.79
CA GLN A 48 -4.83 -8.19 -1.35
C GLN A 48 -4.98 -7.56 -2.75
N GLU A 49 -5.84 -8.11 -3.60
CA GLU A 49 -6.13 -7.57 -4.94
C GLU A 49 -6.77 -6.18 -4.89
N ALA A 50 -7.64 -5.92 -3.92
CA ALA A 50 -8.26 -4.62 -3.72
C ALA A 50 -7.22 -3.59 -3.27
N ALA A 51 -6.31 -3.97 -2.38
CA ALA A 51 -5.20 -3.11 -1.96
C ALA A 51 -4.26 -2.77 -3.14
N ILE A 52 -3.93 -3.75 -3.99
CA ILE A 52 -3.11 -3.54 -5.19
C ILE A 52 -3.81 -2.60 -6.17
N THR A 53 -5.11 -2.80 -6.39
CA THR A 53 -5.92 -1.96 -7.28
C THR A 53 -5.94 -0.52 -6.79
N ALA A 54 -6.22 -0.31 -5.50
CA ALA A 54 -6.22 1.01 -4.87
C ALA A 54 -4.90 1.77 -5.06
N VAL A 55 -3.79 1.04 -4.90
CA VAL A 55 -2.44 1.61 -5.05
C VAL A 55 -2.14 1.95 -6.51
N ASN A 56 -2.53 1.10 -7.46
CA ASN A 56 -2.42 1.39 -8.89
C ASN A 56 -3.30 2.58 -9.32
N GLU A 57 -4.54 2.66 -8.83
CA GLU A 57 -5.45 3.79 -9.09
C GLU A 57 -4.92 5.10 -8.49
N ALA A 58 -4.18 5.03 -7.38
CA ALA A 58 -3.47 6.17 -6.81
C ALA A 58 -2.25 6.61 -7.65
N GLY A 59 -1.95 5.93 -8.76
CA GLY A 59 -0.86 6.25 -9.70
C GLY A 59 0.49 5.63 -9.34
N TYR A 60 0.50 4.57 -8.53
CA TYR A 60 1.73 3.87 -8.14
C TYR A 60 1.71 2.44 -8.68
N GLU A 61 2.71 2.09 -9.48
CA GLU A 61 2.88 0.71 -9.94
C GLU A 61 3.25 -0.17 -8.76
N PHE A 62 2.29 -0.99 -8.34
CA PHE A 62 2.52 -1.98 -7.32
C PHE A 62 3.31 -3.15 -7.91
N VAL A 63 4.51 -3.41 -7.40
CA VAL A 63 5.45 -4.26 -8.14
C VAL A 63 5.29 -5.73 -7.78
N ARG A 64 5.19 -6.13 -6.49
CA ARG A 64 4.98 -7.54 -6.09
C ARG A 64 4.39 -7.69 -4.68
N THR A 65 3.67 -8.79 -4.46
CA THR A 65 3.27 -9.27 -3.13
C THR A 65 4.45 -9.97 -2.47
N ALA A 66 4.79 -9.61 -1.23
CA ALA A 66 5.78 -10.36 -0.45
C ALA A 66 5.11 -11.64 0.08
N TYR A 67 5.63 -12.81 -0.30
CA TYR A 67 5.16 -14.11 0.19
C TYR A 67 5.83 -14.47 1.52
#